data_AF-A0A1F3YET4-F1
#
_entry.id   AF-A0A1F3YET4-F1
#
_cell.length_a   1.000
_cell.length_b   1.000
_cell.length_c   1.000
_cell.angle_alpha   90.00
_cell.angle_beta   90.00
_cell.angle_gamma   90.00
#
_symmetry.space_group_name_H-M   'P 1'
#
loop_
_entity.id
_entity.type
_entity.pdbx_description
1 polymer ?
#
loop_
_entity_poly.entity_id
_entity_poly.type
_entity_poly.pdbx_seq_one_letter_code
_entity_poly.pdbx_strand_id
1 'polypeptide(L)'
;MGPRRVLAAGAAVAAAGTLLFALAQSLALVALGRLLIGASVGVAFVAMLKLSTHWFHLSRFAFFSGVALACGVVGAVFAGAPLRLLVDAYGWRVVMIAAGGLTGLLALLIWAFVRDDPQERGYRSFVAAPHVCAPRRSILGGMGAVLRTPNVWLIFIISGGVSGPALTFAGLWGVPFLRTHYGLATATAAMITSLLLLSWALGGPVMGALSDRFRERKPLYGLGAGIAAAGWFIVFLIPNLPLAVLITVLVVTGIASGCIMIGFAFAKESTPAALAGTTSGVINMGNMPGGMIMQPAVGWVLDRYWHGTVEGGARIYGFAAYRAGFSLMLAWLVLAMVLLLFTHETRCRQTP
;
A
#
# COMPACT_ATOMS: atom_id res chain seq x y z
N MET A 1 -7.73 -17.02 -14.87
CA MET A 1 -8.73 -17.03 -13.78
C MET A 1 -9.46 -15.70 -13.78
N GLY A 2 -10.78 -15.70 -13.57
CA GLY A 2 -11.56 -14.48 -13.47
C GLY A 2 -11.28 -13.72 -12.16
N PRO A 3 -11.38 -12.38 -12.14
CA PRO A 3 -11.18 -11.55 -10.94
C PRO A 3 -11.93 -12.03 -9.68
N ARG A 4 -13.17 -12.51 -9.81
CA ARG A 4 -14.00 -13.09 -8.75
C ARG A 4 -13.33 -14.26 -8.05
N ARG A 5 -12.81 -15.23 -8.82
CA ARG A 5 -12.16 -16.42 -8.25
C ARG A 5 -10.89 -16.04 -7.50
N VAL A 6 -10.16 -15.06 -8.03
CA VAL A 6 -8.95 -14.53 -7.40
C VAL A 6 -9.29 -13.79 -6.10
N LEU A 7 -10.34 -12.95 -6.09
CA LEU A 7 -10.82 -12.24 -4.89
C LEU A 7 -11.34 -13.21 -3.82
N ALA A 8 -12.16 -14.18 -4.20
CA ALA A 8 -12.72 -15.16 -3.27
C ALA A 8 -11.63 -16.08 -2.68
N ALA A 9 -10.71 -16.57 -3.52
CA ALA A 9 -9.59 -17.37 -3.04
C ALA A 9 -8.66 -16.55 -2.14
N GLY A 10 -8.37 -15.29 -2.51
CA GLY A 10 -7.61 -14.36 -1.66
C GLY A 10 -8.27 -14.16 -0.31
N ALA A 11 -9.56 -13.84 -0.26
CA ALA A 11 -10.30 -13.67 0.99
C ALA A 11 -10.33 -14.96 1.84
N ALA A 12 -10.49 -16.12 1.21
CA ALA A 12 -10.43 -17.41 1.91
C ALA A 12 -9.04 -17.68 2.53
N VAL A 13 -7.96 -17.39 1.79
CA VAL A 13 -6.58 -17.50 2.30
C VAL A 13 -6.33 -16.50 3.42
N ALA A 14 -6.86 -15.27 3.33
CA ALA A 14 -6.78 -14.28 4.40
C ALA A 14 -7.50 -14.75 5.67
N ALA A 15 -8.71 -15.32 5.52
CA ALA A 15 -9.46 -15.90 6.63
C ALA A 15 -8.69 -17.05 7.30
N ALA A 16 -8.18 -18.00 6.50
CA ALA A 16 -7.38 -19.11 6.99
C ALA A 16 -6.09 -18.63 7.70
N GLY A 17 -5.38 -17.66 7.12
CA GLY A 17 -4.18 -17.06 7.71
C GLY A 17 -4.48 -16.34 9.03
N THR A 18 -5.62 -15.66 9.13
CA THR A 18 -6.06 -14.97 10.35
C THR A 18 -6.44 -15.96 11.46
N LEU A 19 -7.15 -17.04 11.12
CA LEU A 19 -7.46 -18.11 12.07
C LEU A 19 -6.21 -18.84 12.53
N LEU A 20 -5.28 -19.12 11.62
CA LEU A 20 -3.98 -19.71 11.94
C LEU A 20 -3.19 -18.82 12.89
N PHE A 21 -3.15 -17.51 12.63
CA PHE A 21 -2.50 -16.52 13.50
C PHE A 21 -3.13 -16.49 14.90
N ALA A 22 -4.46 -16.55 15.00
CA ALA A 22 -5.16 -16.49 16.27
C ALA A 22 -4.96 -17.76 17.13
N LEU A 23 -4.95 -18.93 16.48
CA LEU A 23 -4.81 -20.24 17.12
C LEU A 23 -3.35 -20.67 17.31
N ALA A 24 -2.39 -19.87 16.82
CA ALA A 24 -0.98 -20.22 16.88
C ALA A 24 -0.47 -20.34 18.33
N GLN A 25 0.25 -21.44 18.56
CA GLN A 25 0.97 -21.72 19.81
C GLN A 25 2.50 -21.58 19.66
N SER A 26 3.00 -21.41 18.43
CA SER A 26 4.42 -21.22 18.14
C SER A 26 4.65 -19.97 17.29
N LEU A 27 5.82 -19.35 17.45
CA LEU A 27 6.21 -18.17 16.68
C LEU A 27 6.21 -18.43 15.17
N ALA A 28 6.59 -19.65 14.76
CA ALA A 28 6.58 -20.06 13.36
C ALA A 28 5.15 -20.04 12.76
N LEU A 29 4.14 -20.51 13.51
CA LEU A 29 2.74 -20.49 13.06
C LEU A 29 2.18 -19.06 13.01
N VAL A 30 2.57 -18.20 13.97
CA VAL A 30 2.25 -16.77 13.94
C VAL A 30 2.81 -16.10 12.68
N ALA A 31 4.08 -16.37 12.36
CA ALA A 31 4.74 -15.83 11.18
C ALA A 31 4.09 -16.34 9.88
N LEU A 32 3.77 -17.63 9.81
CA LEU A 32 3.09 -18.23 8.66
C LEU A 32 1.69 -17.63 8.47
N GLY A 33 0.93 -17.45 9.55
CA GLY A 33 -0.38 -16.79 9.52
C GLY A 33 -0.27 -15.36 8.96
N ARG A 34 0.68 -14.55 9.44
CA ARG A 34 0.93 -13.21 8.90
C ARG A 34 1.35 -13.23 7.44
N LEU A 35 2.16 -14.20 7.03
CA LEU A 35 2.57 -14.35 5.63
C LEU A 35 1.37 -14.62 4.73
N LEU A 36 0.47 -15.51 5.13
CA LEU A 36 -0.75 -15.82 4.36
C LEU A 36 -1.69 -14.60 4.26
N ILE A 37 -1.89 -13.87 5.35
CA ILE A 37 -2.68 -12.62 5.36
C ILE A 37 -2.04 -11.60 4.42
N GLY A 38 -0.72 -11.36 4.52
CA GLY A 38 -0.02 -10.42 3.65
C GLY A 38 -0.08 -10.81 2.17
N ALA A 39 0.17 -12.08 1.86
CA ALA A 39 0.17 -12.60 0.50
C ALA A 39 -1.22 -12.49 -0.16
N SER A 40 -2.29 -12.72 0.58
CA SER A 40 -3.67 -12.65 0.06
C SER A 40 -4.16 -11.22 -0.15
N VAL A 41 -3.90 -10.31 0.79
CA VAL A 41 -4.37 -8.92 0.74
C VAL A 41 -3.77 -8.17 -0.45
N GLY A 42 -2.53 -8.46 -0.83
CA GLY A 42 -1.89 -7.84 -2.01
C GLY A 42 -2.63 -8.13 -3.33
N VAL A 43 -3.27 -9.30 -3.44
CA VAL A 43 -4.00 -9.67 -4.66
C VAL A 43 -5.36 -9.00 -4.74
N ALA A 44 -5.97 -8.65 -3.59
CA ALA A 44 -7.32 -8.09 -3.53
C ALA A 44 -7.42 -6.73 -4.24
N PHE A 45 -6.45 -5.83 -3.99
CA PHE A 45 -6.43 -4.50 -4.62
C PHE A 45 -6.33 -4.62 -6.15
N VAL A 46 -5.41 -5.46 -6.64
CA VAL A 46 -5.16 -5.65 -8.07
C VAL A 46 -6.35 -6.30 -8.77
N ALA A 47 -6.96 -7.31 -8.14
CA ALA A 47 -8.13 -7.98 -8.70
C ALA A 47 -9.34 -7.03 -8.77
N MET A 48 -9.51 -6.14 -7.79
CA MET A 48 -10.55 -5.13 -7.80
C MET A 48 -10.28 -4.02 -8.83
N LEU A 49 -9.03 -3.56 -9.00
CA LEU A 49 -8.69 -2.67 -10.12
C LEU A 49 -9.06 -3.32 -11.46
N LYS A 50 -8.73 -4.61 -11.66
CA LYS A 50 -9.10 -5.32 -12.88
C LYS A 50 -10.61 -5.44 -13.05
N LEU A 51 -11.35 -5.80 -12.00
CA LEU A 51 -12.81 -5.88 -12.03
C LEU A 51 -13.43 -4.52 -12.39
N SER A 52 -12.89 -3.43 -11.85
CA SER A 52 -13.37 -2.08 -12.15
C SER A 52 -13.24 -1.71 -13.63
N THR A 53 -12.20 -2.19 -14.32
CA THR A 53 -12.03 -1.95 -15.78
C THR A 53 -13.03 -2.72 -16.65
N HIS A 54 -13.59 -3.82 -16.14
CA HIS A 54 -14.61 -4.60 -16.85
C HIS A 54 -16.02 -4.03 -16.65
N TRP A 55 -16.32 -3.62 -15.41
CA TRP A 55 -17.66 -3.17 -15.01
C TRP A 55 -17.92 -1.69 -15.28
N PHE A 56 -16.88 -0.87 -15.39
CA PHE A 56 -17.02 0.58 -15.49
C PHE A 56 -16.21 1.15 -16.63
N HIS A 57 -16.74 2.22 -17.23
CA HIS A 57 -16.05 2.98 -18.26
C HIS A 57 -14.74 3.59 -17.71
N LEU A 58 -13.67 3.65 -18.55
CA LEU A 58 -12.34 4.14 -18.14
C LEU A 58 -12.39 5.52 -17.47
N SER A 59 -13.32 6.40 -17.88
CA SER A 59 -13.50 7.73 -17.27
C SER A 59 -13.94 7.72 -15.80
N ARG A 60 -14.47 6.59 -15.30
CA ARG A 60 -14.87 6.41 -13.89
C ARG A 60 -13.92 5.53 -13.10
N PHE A 61 -12.87 5.00 -13.74
CA PHE A 61 -11.87 4.14 -13.10
C PHE A 61 -11.25 4.81 -11.87
N ALA A 62 -10.86 6.07 -11.99
CA ALA A 62 -10.30 6.86 -10.91
C ALA A 62 -11.24 6.96 -9.68
N PHE A 63 -12.54 7.16 -9.91
CA PHE A 63 -13.54 7.23 -8.84
C PHE A 63 -13.65 5.89 -8.11
N PHE A 64 -13.79 4.77 -8.83
CA PHE A 64 -13.91 3.44 -8.21
C PHE A 64 -12.62 3.00 -7.51
N SER A 65 -11.45 3.32 -8.06
CA SER A 65 -10.17 3.10 -7.38
C SER A 65 -10.03 3.95 -6.11
N GLY A 66 -10.58 5.17 -6.13
CA GLY A 66 -10.61 6.07 -4.97
C GLY A 66 -11.55 5.56 -3.87
N VAL A 67 -12.77 5.13 -4.22
CA VAL A 67 -13.73 4.52 -3.27
C VAL A 67 -13.14 3.27 -2.65
N ALA A 68 -12.53 2.41 -3.46
CA ALA A 68 -11.82 1.23 -3.01
C ALA A 68 -10.72 1.54 -1.98
N LEU A 69 -9.93 2.56 -2.26
CA LEU A 69 -8.86 2.98 -1.37
C LEU A 69 -9.44 3.63 -0.09
N ALA A 70 -10.53 4.39 -0.19
CA ALA A 70 -11.28 4.90 0.96
C ALA A 70 -11.80 3.75 1.84
N CYS A 71 -12.37 2.68 1.26
CA CYS A 71 -12.75 1.48 2.01
C CYS A 71 -11.54 0.84 2.71
N GLY A 72 -10.37 0.82 2.07
CA GLY A 72 -9.11 0.37 2.68
C GLY A 72 -8.68 1.23 3.87
N VAL A 73 -8.78 2.55 3.76
CA VAL A 73 -8.49 3.50 4.85
C VAL A 73 -9.48 3.32 6.00
N VAL A 74 -10.78 3.19 5.71
CA VAL A 74 -11.80 2.88 6.72
C VAL A 74 -11.43 1.60 7.46
N GLY A 75 -11.07 0.53 6.74
CA GLY A 75 -10.59 -0.71 7.35
C GLY A 75 -9.39 -0.50 8.28
N ALA A 76 -8.40 0.31 7.86
CA ALA A 76 -7.24 0.64 8.69
C ALA A 76 -7.61 1.43 9.95
N VAL A 77 -8.55 2.38 9.86
CA VAL A 77 -9.06 3.14 11.01
C VAL A 77 -9.76 2.21 12.01
N PHE A 78 -10.60 1.29 11.52
CA PHE A 78 -11.25 0.28 12.36
C PHE A 78 -10.24 -0.67 13.02
N ALA A 79 -9.16 -1.02 12.32
CA ALA A 79 -8.07 -1.83 12.86
C ALA A 79 -7.23 -1.11 13.94
N GLY A 80 -7.37 0.21 14.09
CA GLY A 80 -6.70 1.01 15.11
C GLY A 80 -7.43 0.99 16.46
N ALA A 81 -8.10 2.09 16.79
CA ALA A 81 -8.71 2.29 18.10
C ALA A 81 -9.89 1.33 18.40
N PRO A 82 -10.85 1.10 17.48
CA PRO A 82 -11.98 0.20 17.75
C PRO A 82 -11.52 -1.24 17.99
N LEU A 83 -10.61 -1.75 17.17
CA LEU A 83 -10.04 -3.08 17.35
C LEU A 83 -9.29 -3.19 18.68
N ARG A 84 -8.51 -2.16 19.06
CA ARG A 84 -7.82 -2.13 20.35
C ARG A 84 -8.80 -2.23 21.52
N LEU A 85 -9.89 -1.46 21.51
CA LEU A 85 -10.91 -1.53 22.57
C LEU A 85 -11.50 -2.95 22.69
N LEU A 86 -11.75 -3.62 21.56
CA LEU A 86 -12.20 -5.01 21.56
C LEU A 86 -11.14 -5.96 22.11
N VAL A 87 -9.87 -5.74 21.77
CA VAL A 87 -8.74 -6.55 22.27
C VAL A 87 -8.57 -6.39 23.78
N ASP A 88 -8.71 -5.17 24.28
CA ASP A 88 -8.61 -4.86 25.72
C ASP A 88 -9.78 -5.49 26.50
N ALA A 89 -10.98 -5.56 25.91
CA ALA A 89 -12.17 -6.13 26.55
C ALA A 89 -12.27 -7.66 26.47
N TYR A 90 -11.94 -8.27 25.32
CA TYR A 90 -12.19 -9.70 25.03
C TYR A 90 -10.91 -10.53 24.80
N GLY A 91 -9.74 -9.88 24.79
CA GLY A 91 -8.47 -10.51 24.47
C GLY A 91 -8.22 -10.67 22.97
N TRP A 92 -6.95 -10.55 22.57
CA TRP A 92 -6.57 -10.51 21.15
C TRP A 92 -6.94 -11.78 20.37
N ARG A 93 -6.90 -12.97 21.00
CA ARG A 93 -7.22 -14.23 20.32
C ARG A 93 -8.67 -14.30 19.87
N VAL A 94 -9.61 -13.97 20.75
CA VAL A 94 -11.05 -14.00 20.45
C VAL A 94 -11.38 -13.02 19.33
N VAL A 95 -10.81 -11.81 19.41
CA VAL A 95 -10.99 -10.76 18.40
C VAL A 95 -10.44 -11.20 17.03
N MET A 96 -9.26 -11.84 16.99
CA MET A 96 -8.70 -12.35 15.74
C MET A 96 -9.49 -13.53 15.17
N ILE A 97 -10.05 -14.42 16.00
CA ILE A 97 -10.94 -15.49 15.53
C ILE A 97 -12.20 -14.90 14.90
N ALA A 98 -12.82 -13.93 15.55
CA ALA A 98 -14.00 -13.23 15.02
C ALA A 98 -13.70 -12.53 13.69
N ALA A 99 -12.56 -11.84 13.59
CA ALA A 99 -12.11 -11.20 12.36
C ALA A 99 -11.86 -12.21 11.23
N GLY A 100 -11.25 -13.36 11.55
CA GLY A 100 -11.05 -14.46 10.60
C GLY A 100 -12.38 -15.03 10.09
N GLY A 101 -13.35 -15.24 10.99
CA GLY A 101 -14.70 -15.69 10.65
C GLY A 101 -15.45 -14.71 9.74
N LEU A 102 -15.41 -13.41 10.05
CA LEU A 102 -16.00 -12.37 9.22
C LEU A 102 -15.35 -12.31 7.83
N THR A 103 -14.02 -12.46 7.76
CA THR A 103 -13.29 -12.52 6.49
C THR A 103 -13.70 -13.74 5.68
N GLY A 104 -13.92 -14.89 6.33
CA GLY A 104 -14.45 -16.11 5.70
C GLY A 104 -15.87 -15.92 5.16
N LEU A 105 -16.74 -15.26 5.91
CA LEU A 105 -18.09 -14.90 5.46
C LEU A 105 -18.02 -13.99 4.23
N LEU A 106 -17.14 -12.99 4.23
CA LEU A 106 -16.91 -12.13 3.06
C LEU A 106 -16.42 -12.93 1.85
N ALA A 107 -15.55 -13.92 2.02
CA ALA A 107 -15.12 -14.80 0.94
C ALA A 107 -16.30 -15.55 0.30
N LEU A 108 -17.23 -16.06 1.13
CA LEU A 108 -18.46 -16.72 0.68
C LEU A 108 -19.39 -15.75 -0.05
N LEU A 109 -19.57 -14.54 0.48
CA LEU A 109 -20.39 -13.49 -0.14
C LEU A 109 -19.82 -13.04 -1.48
N ILE A 110 -18.49 -12.84 -1.57
CA ILE A 110 -17.80 -12.54 -2.82
C ILE A 110 -18.04 -13.67 -3.83
N TRP A 111 -17.88 -14.92 -3.39
CA TRP A 111 -18.16 -16.07 -4.24
C TRP A 111 -19.62 -16.09 -4.71
N ALA A 112 -20.60 -15.82 -3.85
CA ALA A 112 -22.00 -15.87 -4.22
C ALA A 112 -22.42 -14.73 -5.16
N PHE A 113 -22.09 -13.48 -4.81
CA PHE A 113 -22.68 -12.27 -5.40
C PHE A 113 -21.83 -11.63 -6.50
N VAL A 114 -20.49 -11.68 -6.41
CA VAL A 114 -19.60 -11.04 -7.40
C VAL A 114 -19.61 -11.87 -8.70
N ARG A 115 -19.53 -11.17 -9.82
CA ARG A 115 -19.54 -11.73 -11.19
C ARG A 115 -18.38 -11.13 -11.98
N ASP A 116 -17.77 -11.94 -12.84
CA ASP A 116 -16.51 -11.58 -13.49
C ASP A 116 -16.71 -10.56 -14.61
N ASP A 117 -17.86 -10.61 -15.28
CA ASP A 117 -18.23 -9.69 -16.34
C ASP A 117 -19.68 -9.20 -16.17
N PRO A 118 -19.97 -7.91 -16.42
CA PRO A 118 -21.34 -7.39 -16.46
C PRO A 118 -22.26 -8.14 -17.44
N GLN A 119 -21.71 -8.76 -18.48
CA GLN A 119 -22.46 -9.63 -19.40
C GLN A 119 -23.10 -10.84 -18.70
N GLU A 120 -22.50 -11.34 -17.61
CA GLU A 120 -23.06 -12.43 -16.80
C GLU A 120 -24.36 -12.03 -16.08
N ARG A 121 -24.67 -10.71 -16.05
CA ARG A 121 -25.94 -10.15 -15.55
C ARG A 121 -26.74 -9.43 -16.63
N GLY A 122 -26.37 -9.59 -17.91
CA GLY A 122 -27.08 -8.98 -19.04
C GLY A 122 -26.73 -7.52 -19.32
N TYR A 123 -25.68 -6.96 -18.70
CA TYR A 123 -25.19 -5.61 -18.97
C TYR A 123 -24.09 -5.59 -20.05
N ARG A 124 -23.88 -4.45 -20.71
CA ARG A 124 -22.79 -4.29 -21.70
C ARG A 124 -21.42 -4.26 -20.99
N SER A 125 -20.49 -5.10 -21.46
CA SER A 125 -19.07 -5.03 -21.05
C SER A 125 -18.38 -3.83 -21.69
N PHE A 126 -17.55 -3.13 -20.92
CA PHE A 126 -16.83 -1.94 -21.37
C PHE A 126 -15.39 -2.24 -21.82
N VAL A 127 -14.99 -3.53 -21.84
CA VAL A 127 -13.70 -3.95 -22.39
C VAL A 127 -13.82 -4.05 -23.90
N ALA A 128 -12.84 -3.51 -24.64
CA ALA A 128 -12.71 -3.78 -26.08
C ALA A 128 -12.69 -5.30 -26.28
N ALA A 129 -13.47 -5.81 -27.25
CA ALA A 129 -13.63 -7.24 -27.50
C ALA A 129 -12.27 -7.95 -27.43
N PRO A 130 -12.17 -9.12 -26.76
CA PRO A 130 -10.90 -9.82 -26.67
C PRO A 130 -10.42 -10.05 -28.11
N HIS A 131 -9.27 -9.48 -28.47
CA HIS A 131 -8.56 -9.94 -29.65
C HIS A 131 -8.29 -11.43 -29.44
N VAL A 132 -9.13 -12.23 -30.10
CA VAL A 132 -8.93 -13.65 -30.36
C VAL A 132 -7.50 -13.76 -30.91
N CYS A 133 -6.70 -14.65 -30.33
CA CYS A 133 -5.28 -14.94 -30.65
C CYS A 133 -4.17 -14.38 -29.74
N ALA A 134 -4.39 -14.20 -28.42
CA ALA A 134 -3.27 -14.29 -27.48
C ALA A 134 -3.15 -15.76 -27.00
N PRO A 135 -2.05 -16.50 -27.30
CA PRO A 135 -1.88 -17.84 -26.79
C PRO A 135 -1.95 -17.81 -25.27
N ARG A 136 -2.67 -18.77 -24.65
CA ARG A 136 -2.68 -18.98 -23.20
C ARG A 136 -1.26 -19.33 -22.75
N ARG A 137 -0.38 -18.33 -22.60
CA ARG A 137 0.90 -18.52 -21.92
C ARG A 137 0.59 -19.04 -20.53
N SER A 138 1.31 -20.08 -20.12
CA SER A 138 1.29 -20.55 -18.74
C SER A 138 1.48 -19.35 -17.81
N ILE A 139 0.66 -19.25 -16.76
CA ILE A 139 0.72 -18.16 -15.77
C ILE A 139 2.16 -18.00 -15.24
N LEU A 140 2.85 -19.13 -15.06
CA LEU A 140 4.27 -19.19 -14.67
C LEU A 140 5.20 -18.58 -15.73
N GLY A 141 4.95 -18.83 -17.02
CA GLY A 141 5.69 -18.22 -18.13
C GLY A 141 5.44 -16.72 -18.26
N GLY A 142 4.20 -16.27 -18.02
CA GLY A 142 3.86 -14.85 -17.96
C GLY A 142 4.53 -14.14 -16.78
N MET A 143 4.54 -14.77 -15.61
CA MET A 143 5.23 -14.26 -14.42
C MET A 143 6.75 -14.19 -14.63
N GLY A 144 7.35 -15.23 -15.21
CA GLY A 144 8.77 -15.22 -15.57
C GLY A 144 9.14 -14.11 -16.56
N ALA A 145 8.26 -13.79 -17.53
CA ALA A 145 8.48 -12.67 -18.45
C ALA A 145 8.44 -11.30 -17.74
N VAL A 146 7.47 -11.08 -16.85
CA VAL A 146 7.38 -9.85 -16.03
C VAL A 146 8.62 -9.71 -15.14
N LEU A 147 9.01 -10.78 -14.45
CA LEU A 147 10.18 -10.79 -13.56
C LEU A 147 11.53 -10.71 -14.30
N ARG A 148 11.56 -10.92 -15.61
CA ARG A 148 12.77 -10.68 -16.44
C ARG A 148 12.84 -9.26 -16.97
N THR A 149 11.78 -8.45 -16.82
CA THR A 149 11.73 -7.08 -17.32
C THR A 149 12.43 -6.14 -16.32
N PRO A 150 13.60 -5.56 -16.66
CA PRO A 150 14.37 -4.76 -15.71
C PRO A 150 13.61 -3.53 -15.19
N ASN A 151 12.83 -2.89 -16.06
CA ASN A 151 12.04 -1.70 -15.68
C ASN A 151 11.01 -2.01 -14.58
N VAL A 152 10.46 -3.23 -14.56
CA VAL A 152 9.51 -3.67 -13.52
C VAL A 152 10.18 -3.74 -12.15
N TRP A 153 11.42 -4.23 -12.07
CA TRP A 153 12.16 -4.29 -10.81
C TRP A 153 12.58 -2.91 -10.29
N LEU A 154 12.99 -2.01 -11.18
CA LEU A 154 13.27 -0.63 -10.81
C LEU A 154 12.01 0.02 -10.23
N ILE A 155 10.89 -0.06 -10.93
CA ILE A 155 9.62 0.52 -10.48
C ILE A 155 9.12 -0.17 -9.20
N PHE A 156 9.36 -1.46 -9.01
CA PHE A 156 9.07 -2.20 -7.79
C PHE A 156 9.79 -1.59 -6.58
N ILE A 157 11.11 -1.39 -6.68
CA ILE A 157 11.93 -0.84 -5.58
C ILE A 157 11.56 0.62 -5.32
N ILE A 158 11.33 1.40 -6.38
CA ILE A 158 10.90 2.81 -6.30
C ILE A 158 9.56 2.91 -5.57
N SER A 159 8.59 2.07 -5.92
CA SER A 159 7.26 2.09 -5.31
C SER A 159 7.33 1.82 -3.80
N GLY A 160 8.17 0.86 -3.37
CA GLY A 160 8.41 0.61 -1.95
C GLY A 160 9.11 1.77 -1.24
N GLY A 161 10.06 2.44 -1.89
CA GLY A 161 10.75 3.61 -1.34
C GLY A 161 9.85 4.84 -1.19
N VAL A 162 8.88 5.03 -2.09
CA VAL A 162 7.93 6.16 -2.05
C VAL A 162 6.82 5.96 -1.01
N SER A 163 6.30 4.74 -0.87
CA SER A 163 5.23 4.43 0.08
C SER A 163 5.70 4.04 1.46
N GLY A 164 6.87 3.41 1.55
CA GLY A 164 7.44 2.91 2.79
C GLY A 164 7.51 3.97 3.88
N PRO A 165 7.95 5.20 3.58
CA PRO A 165 7.97 6.27 4.55
C PRO A 165 6.58 6.58 5.14
N ALA A 166 5.59 6.75 4.26
CA ALA A 166 4.20 7.03 4.65
C ALA A 166 3.58 5.89 5.45
N LEU A 167 3.77 4.64 5.02
CA LEU A 167 3.25 3.45 5.70
C LEU A 167 3.93 3.20 7.05
N THR A 168 5.22 3.50 7.17
CA THR A 168 5.98 3.30 8.40
C THR A 168 5.66 4.37 9.43
N PHE A 169 5.54 5.63 8.99
CA PHE A 169 5.13 6.73 9.85
C PHE A 169 3.67 6.58 10.26
N ALA A 170 2.74 6.48 9.32
CA ALA A 170 1.32 6.39 9.65
C ALA A 170 0.95 5.08 10.36
N GLY A 171 1.61 3.97 10.02
CA GLY A 171 1.25 2.64 10.51
C GLY A 171 1.78 2.30 11.89
N LEU A 172 2.90 2.88 12.32
CA LEU A 172 3.51 2.49 13.61
C LEU A 172 4.16 3.65 14.36
N TRP A 173 5.00 4.46 13.70
CA TRP A 173 5.91 5.37 14.42
C TRP A 173 5.41 6.80 14.59
N GLY A 174 4.42 7.22 13.81
CA GLY A 174 3.93 8.60 13.76
C GLY A 174 3.17 9.00 15.02
N VAL A 175 2.31 8.12 15.57
CA VAL A 175 1.58 8.41 16.81
C VAL A 175 2.55 8.56 18.00
N PRO A 176 3.46 7.59 18.26
CA PRO A 176 4.49 7.77 19.29
C PRO A 176 5.33 9.03 19.11
N PHE A 177 5.79 9.31 17.87
CA PHE A 177 6.58 10.50 17.57
C PHE A 177 5.84 11.80 17.91
N LEU A 178 4.58 11.94 17.49
CA LEU A 178 3.75 13.12 17.76
C LEU A 178 3.42 13.27 19.25
N ARG A 179 3.25 12.16 19.98
CA ARG A 179 3.05 12.23 21.43
C ARG A 179 4.30 12.69 22.15
N THR A 180 5.43 12.05 21.87
CA THR A 180 6.68 12.28 22.61
C THR A 180 7.32 13.62 22.25
N HIS A 181 7.31 14.02 20.97
CA HIS A 181 8.01 15.23 20.52
C HIS A 181 7.12 16.47 20.50
N TYR A 182 5.81 16.30 20.28
CA TYR A 182 4.86 17.43 20.21
C TYR A 182 3.89 17.50 21.40
N GLY A 183 4.00 16.58 22.38
CA GLY A 183 3.16 16.57 23.57
C GLY A 183 1.66 16.35 23.27
N LEU A 184 1.32 15.84 22.09
CA LEU A 184 -0.07 15.72 21.66
C LEU A 184 -0.78 14.57 22.37
N ALA A 185 -2.09 14.70 22.55
CA ALA A 185 -2.94 13.59 22.95
C ALA A 185 -2.93 12.49 21.88
N THR A 186 -3.05 11.22 22.32
CA THR A 186 -3.06 10.05 21.41
C THR A 186 -4.10 10.15 20.31
N ALA A 187 -5.30 10.66 20.63
CA ALA A 187 -6.38 10.85 19.65
C ALA A 187 -5.99 11.87 18.57
N THR A 188 -5.43 13.02 18.96
CA THR A 188 -4.97 14.05 18.03
C THR A 188 -3.82 13.56 17.15
N ALA A 189 -2.86 12.85 17.72
CA ALA A 189 -1.78 12.24 16.97
C ALA A 189 -2.30 11.22 15.93
N ALA A 190 -3.27 10.38 16.31
CA ALA A 190 -3.91 9.43 15.42
C ALA A 190 -4.71 10.11 14.29
N MET A 191 -5.37 11.25 14.57
CA MET A 191 -6.05 12.04 13.55
C MET A 191 -5.06 12.60 12.52
N ILE A 192 -3.90 13.12 12.97
CA ILE A 192 -2.86 13.64 12.07
C ILE A 192 -2.27 12.54 11.19
N THR A 193 -1.98 11.36 11.73
CA THR A 193 -1.49 10.22 10.93
C THR A 193 -2.56 9.70 9.96
N SER A 194 -3.84 9.76 10.34
CA SER A 194 -4.96 9.41 9.46
C SER A 194 -5.11 10.42 8.33
N LEU A 195 -4.93 11.72 8.61
CA LEU A 195 -4.95 12.79 7.63
C LEU A 195 -3.85 12.62 6.58
N LEU A 196 -2.65 12.16 6.97
CA LEU A 196 -1.58 11.78 6.04
C LEU A 196 -2.04 10.66 5.08
N LEU A 197 -2.67 9.61 5.59
CA LEU A 197 -3.20 8.50 4.77
C LEU A 197 -4.33 8.95 3.84
N LEU A 198 -5.22 9.84 4.31
CA LEU A 198 -6.27 10.42 3.49
C LEU A 198 -5.70 11.33 2.39
N SER A 199 -4.67 12.10 2.72
CA SER A 199 -3.95 12.93 1.75
C SER A 199 -3.29 12.06 0.67
N TRP A 200 -2.71 10.93 1.07
CA TRP A 200 -2.18 9.91 0.15
C TRP A 200 -3.25 9.29 -0.74
N ALA A 201 -4.43 9.01 -0.18
CA ALA A 201 -5.58 8.54 -0.92
C ALA A 201 -6.01 9.50 -2.03
N LEU A 202 -6.08 10.79 -1.71
CA LEU A 202 -6.47 11.85 -2.64
C LEU A 202 -5.37 12.12 -3.69
N GLY A 203 -4.10 11.99 -3.30
CA GLY A 203 -2.95 12.16 -4.20
C GLY A 203 -2.93 11.17 -5.36
N GLY A 204 -3.40 9.94 -5.15
CA GLY A 204 -3.40 8.89 -6.18
C GLY A 204 -4.13 9.29 -7.47
N PRO A 205 -5.44 9.61 -7.41
CA PRO A 205 -6.21 10.08 -8.56
C PRO A 205 -5.64 11.36 -9.18
N VAL A 206 -5.20 12.32 -8.35
CA VAL A 206 -4.66 13.61 -8.83
C VAL A 206 -3.38 13.39 -9.64
N MET A 207 -2.40 12.67 -9.09
CA MET A 207 -1.14 12.39 -9.76
C MET A 207 -1.31 11.49 -10.99
N GLY A 208 -2.24 10.53 -10.94
CA GLY A 208 -2.60 9.70 -12.09
C GLY A 208 -3.19 10.52 -13.24
N ALA A 209 -4.20 11.35 -12.95
CA ALA A 209 -4.83 12.21 -13.95
C ALA A 209 -3.86 13.24 -14.55
N LEU A 210 -2.96 13.79 -13.72
CA LEU A 210 -1.93 14.71 -14.18
C LEU A 210 -0.97 14.01 -15.14
N SER A 211 -0.54 12.78 -14.82
CA SER A 211 0.33 11.98 -15.67
C SER A 211 -0.31 11.62 -17.01
N ASP A 212 -1.58 11.26 -17.02
CA ASP A 212 -2.31 10.99 -18.26
C ASP A 212 -2.48 12.26 -19.12
N ARG A 213 -2.69 13.42 -18.49
CA ARG A 213 -2.82 14.71 -19.19
C ARG A 213 -1.54 15.15 -19.87
N PHE A 214 -0.40 15.02 -19.19
CA PHE A 214 0.91 15.41 -19.74
C PHE A 214 1.55 14.34 -20.63
N ARG A 215 1.01 13.11 -20.61
CA ARG A 215 1.53 11.94 -21.36
C ARG A 215 2.98 11.57 -21.02
N GLU A 216 3.40 11.88 -19.80
CA GLU A 216 4.74 11.59 -19.28
C GLU A 216 4.60 10.88 -17.92
N ARG A 217 5.35 9.79 -17.74
CA ARG A 217 5.32 8.99 -16.50
C ARG A 217 6.47 9.38 -15.57
N LYS A 218 7.70 9.31 -16.05
CA LYS A 218 8.95 9.48 -15.28
C LYS A 218 9.09 10.87 -14.66
N PRO A 219 8.86 12.01 -15.36
CA PRO A 219 9.01 13.33 -14.77
C PRO A 219 8.04 13.59 -13.62
N LEU A 220 6.77 13.19 -13.79
CA LEU A 220 5.74 13.38 -12.76
C LEU A 220 5.90 12.41 -11.59
N TYR A 221 6.38 11.19 -11.85
CA TYR A 221 6.77 10.28 -10.76
C TYR A 221 7.96 10.85 -9.99
N GLY A 222 8.98 11.37 -10.68
CA GLY A 222 10.14 12.02 -10.07
C GLY A 222 9.78 13.25 -9.26
N LEU A 223 8.89 14.10 -9.77
CA LEU A 223 8.37 15.26 -9.06
C LEU A 223 7.64 14.86 -7.77
N GLY A 224 6.73 13.88 -7.86
CA GLY A 224 6.01 13.37 -6.68
C GLY A 224 6.94 12.76 -5.63
N ALA A 225 7.90 11.93 -6.07
CA ALA A 225 8.90 11.34 -5.20
C ALA A 225 9.82 12.41 -4.57
N GLY A 226 10.20 13.43 -5.33
CA GLY A 226 11.03 14.55 -4.85
C GLY A 226 10.32 15.44 -3.83
N ILE A 227 9.03 15.76 -4.06
CA ILE A 227 8.22 16.50 -3.08
C ILE A 227 8.04 15.67 -1.81
N ALA A 228 7.77 14.37 -1.93
CA ALA A 228 7.68 13.48 -0.78
C ALA A 228 9.01 13.43 -0.02
N ALA A 229 10.16 13.38 -0.73
CA ALA A 229 11.48 13.37 -0.12
C ALA A 229 11.79 14.67 0.63
N ALA A 230 11.51 15.82 0.03
CA ALA A 230 11.64 17.11 0.69
C ALA A 230 10.76 17.20 1.94
N GLY A 231 9.52 16.70 1.85
CA GLY A 231 8.59 16.65 2.98
C GLY A 231 9.11 15.80 4.14
N TRP A 232 9.54 14.57 3.87
CA TRP A 232 10.14 13.72 4.91
C TRP A 232 11.44 14.29 5.48
N PHE A 233 12.26 14.93 4.65
CA PHE A 233 13.47 15.61 5.09
C PHE A 233 13.14 16.74 6.08
N ILE A 234 12.14 17.57 5.75
CA ILE A 234 11.64 18.64 6.62
C ILE A 234 11.14 18.06 7.94
N VAL A 235 10.26 17.06 7.91
CA VAL A 235 9.66 16.46 9.12
C VAL A 235 10.72 15.86 10.05
N PHE A 236 11.78 15.26 9.52
CA PHE A 236 12.72 14.47 10.31
C PHE A 236 14.01 15.19 10.70
N LEU A 237 14.46 16.17 9.92
CA LEU A 237 15.73 16.84 10.16
C LEU A 237 15.59 18.25 10.74
N ILE A 238 14.42 18.89 10.60
CA ILE A 238 14.16 20.20 11.19
C ILE A 238 13.49 19.99 12.56
N PRO A 239 14.21 20.20 13.68
CA PRO A 239 13.61 20.09 15.01
C PRO A 239 12.62 21.23 15.26
N ASN A 240 11.62 20.98 16.12
CA ASN A 240 10.70 22.00 16.64
C ASN A 240 9.88 22.76 15.56
N LEU A 241 9.48 22.10 14.47
CA LEU A 241 8.56 22.70 13.50
C LEU A 241 7.25 23.12 14.18
N PRO A 242 6.68 24.31 13.90
CA PRO A 242 5.34 24.65 14.37
C PRO A 242 4.32 23.60 13.94
N LEU A 243 3.37 23.24 14.81
CA LEU A 243 2.42 22.14 14.55
C LEU A 243 1.65 22.32 13.23
N ALA A 244 1.23 23.56 12.92
CA ALA A 244 0.55 23.86 11.66
C ALA A 244 1.42 23.53 10.44
N VAL A 245 2.71 23.90 10.48
CA VAL A 245 3.68 23.62 9.41
C VAL A 245 3.89 22.12 9.27
N LEU A 246 4.03 21.39 10.38
CA LEU A 246 4.15 19.93 10.36
C LEU A 246 2.96 19.28 9.66
N ILE A 247 1.74 19.67 10.03
CA ILE A 247 0.51 19.13 9.44
C ILE A 247 0.46 19.44 7.95
N THR A 248 0.76 20.67 7.53
CA THR A 248 0.81 21.04 6.11
C THR A 248 1.83 20.21 5.34
N VAL A 249 3.04 20.03 5.89
CA VAL A 249 4.09 19.22 5.25
C VAL A 249 3.65 17.76 5.14
N LEU A 250 3.04 17.19 6.17
CA LEU A 250 2.52 15.82 6.13
C LEU A 250 1.41 15.66 5.07
N VAL A 251 0.50 16.62 4.96
CA VAL A 251 -0.56 16.61 3.92
C VAL A 251 0.04 16.66 2.52
N VAL A 252 0.95 17.61 2.26
CA VAL A 252 1.61 17.75 0.96
C VAL A 252 2.42 16.49 0.62
N THR A 253 3.14 15.95 1.60
CA THR A 253 3.90 14.70 1.46
C THR A 253 2.97 13.53 1.12
N GLY A 254 1.83 13.41 1.80
CA GLY A 254 0.82 12.39 1.52
C GLY A 254 0.33 12.48 0.08
N ILE A 255 -0.13 13.67 -0.35
CA ILE A 255 -0.60 13.89 -1.73
C ILE A 255 0.50 13.52 -2.74
N ALA A 256 1.73 13.96 -2.50
CA ALA A 256 2.86 13.69 -3.39
C ALA A 256 3.22 12.19 -3.47
N SER A 257 3.18 11.47 -2.34
CA SER A 257 3.33 10.00 -2.29
C SER A 257 2.25 9.26 -3.08
N GLY A 258 1.15 9.93 -3.46
CA GLY A 258 0.14 9.41 -4.39
C GLY A 258 0.68 9.09 -5.78
N CYS A 259 1.87 9.61 -6.13
CA CYS A 259 2.57 9.29 -7.38
C CYS A 259 2.84 7.79 -7.58
N ILE A 260 2.73 6.96 -6.55
CA ILE A 260 2.76 5.50 -6.69
C ILE A 260 1.75 4.95 -7.72
N MET A 261 0.62 5.64 -7.92
CA MET A 261 -0.34 5.28 -8.97
C MET A 261 0.23 5.42 -10.37
N ILE A 262 1.16 6.36 -10.58
CA ILE A 262 1.93 6.49 -11.82
C ILE A 262 2.83 5.25 -11.99
N GLY A 263 3.42 4.73 -10.91
CA GLY A 263 4.22 3.49 -10.93
C GLY A 263 3.44 2.28 -11.48
N PHE A 264 2.17 2.13 -11.12
CA PHE A 264 1.31 1.08 -11.67
C PHE A 264 1.11 1.23 -13.18
N ALA A 265 0.82 2.44 -13.66
CA ALA A 265 0.66 2.72 -15.08
C ALA A 265 1.98 2.52 -15.85
N PHE A 266 3.08 3.04 -15.29
CA PHE A 266 4.41 3.01 -15.86
C PHE A 266 4.92 1.58 -16.04
N ALA A 267 4.75 0.72 -15.03
CA ALA A 267 5.14 -0.68 -15.14
C ALA A 267 4.25 -1.45 -16.12
N LYS A 268 2.92 -1.21 -16.11
CA LYS A 268 2.00 -1.83 -17.08
C LYS A 268 2.42 -1.55 -18.51
N GLU A 269 2.77 -0.29 -18.81
CA GLU A 269 3.24 0.14 -20.12
C GLU A 269 4.59 -0.47 -20.50
N SER A 270 5.42 -0.82 -19.52
CA SER A 270 6.72 -1.49 -19.71
C SER A 270 6.63 -2.98 -20.04
N THR A 271 5.41 -3.55 -20.11
CA THR A 271 5.17 -4.96 -20.37
C THR A 271 4.07 -5.15 -21.42
N PRO A 272 4.06 -6.27 -22.17
CA PRO A 272 3.00 -6.57 -23.12
C PRO A 272 1.61 -6.54 -22.46
N ALA A 273 0.59 -6.08 -23.21
CA ALA A 273 -0.79 -5.89 -22.71
C ALA A 273 -1.39 -7.13 -22.04
N ALA A 274 -1.05 -8.32 -22.55
CA ALA A 274 -1.48 -9.59 -21.97
C ALA A 274 -0.99 -9.82 -20.52
N LEU A 275 0.08 -9.15 -20.10
CA LEU A 275 0.71 -9.29 -18.79
C LEU A 275 0.38 -8.16 -17.81
N ALA A 276 -0.40 -7.14 -18.22
CA ALA A 276 -0.68 -5.95 -17.41
C ALA A 276 -1.22 -6.25 -16.00
N GLY A 277 -2.04 -7.30 -15.86
CA GLY A 277 -2.53 -7.77 -14.56
C GLY A 277 -1.43 -8.33 -13.66
N THR A 278 -0.55 -9.18 -14.22
CA THR A 278 0.59 -9.75 -13.49
C THR A 278 1.59 -8.66 -13.09
N THR A 279 1.86 -7.71 -13.99
CA THR A 279 2.75 -6.56 -13.71
C THR A 279 2.20 -5.69 -12.58
N SER A 280 0.90 -5.39 -12.59
CA SER A 280 0.27 -4.65 -11.49
C SER A 280 0.34 -5.40 -10.16
N GLY A 281 0.24 -6.74 -10.20
CA GLY A 281 0.51 -7.62 -9.06
C GLY A 281 1.90 -7.42 -8.48
N VAL A 282 2.93 -7.52 -9.32
CA VAL A 282 4.33 -7.35 -8.91
C VAL A 282 4.56 -5.95 -8.32
N ILE A 283 4.07 -4.88 -8.96
CA ILE A 283 4.22 -3.53 -8.41
C ILE A 283 3.48 -3.34 -7.10
N ASN A 284 2.28 -3.92 -6.93
CA ASN A 284 1.57 -3.88 -5.65
C ASN A 284 2.37 -4.60 -4.56
N MET A 285 2.99 -5.74 -4.89
CA MET A 285 3.90 -6.41 -3.97
C MET A 285 5.08 -5.51 -3.61
N GLY A 286 5.61 -4.68 -4.52
CA GLY A 286 6.70 -3.74 -4.23
C GLY A 286 6.34 -2.62 -3.25
N ASN A 287 5.06 -2.27 -3.17
CA ASN A 287 4.54 -1.28 -2.22
C ASN A 287 4.65 -1.75 -0.75
N MET A 288 4.49 -3.05 -0.50
CA MET A 288 4.39 -3.63 0.84
C MET A 288 5.74 -3.73 1.60
N PRO A 289 6.88 -4.08 0.96
CA PRO A 289 8.21 -4.06 1.56
C PRO A 289 8.55 -2.75 2.26
N GLY A 290 8.07 -1.62 1.74
CA GLY A 290 8.26 -0.32 2.39
C GLY A 290 7.79 -0.34 3.84
N GLY A 291 6.54 -0.72 4.11
CA GLY A 291 6.05 -0.87 5.49
C GLY A 291 6.64 -2.08 6.21
N MET A 292 6.72 -3.24 5.54
CA MET A 292 7.12 -4.51 6.15
C MET A 292 8.57 -4.53 6.62
N ILE A 293 9.48 -3.92 5.87
CA ILE A 293 10.91 -3.89 6.18
C ILE A 293 11.25 -2.64 7.00
N MET A 294 10.72 -1.47 6.64
CA MET A 294 11.11 -0.24 7.34
C MET A 294 10.51 -0.15 8.75
N GLN A 295 9.29 -0.64 9.01
CA GLN A 295 8.74 -0.62 10.38
C GLN A 295 9.65 -1.32 11.41
N PRO A 296 10.05 -2.59 11.21
CA PRO A 296 10.97 -3.26 12.12
C PRO A 296 12.39 -2.71 12.04
N ALA A 297 12.88 -2.27 10.87
CA ALA A 297 14.22 -1.69 10.76
C ALA A 297 14.34 -0.37 11.54
N VAL A 298 13.34 0.51 11.46
CA VAL A 298 13.24 1.73 12.26
C VAL A 298 13.17 1.37 13.75
N GLY A 299 12.38 0.37 14.12
CA GLY A 299 12.29 -0.11 15.50
C GLY A 299 13.61 -0.63 16.05
N TRP A 300 14.35 -1.40 15.25
CA TRP A 300 15.66 -1.93 15.63
C TRP A 300 16.71 -0.81 15.79
N VAL A 301 16.65 0.24 14.99
CA VAL A 301 17.50 1.42 15.20
C VAL A 301 17.09 2.15 16.47
N LEU A 302 15.79 2.41 16.66
CA LEU A 302 15.26 3.07 17.86
C LEU A 302 15.68 2.35 19.15
N ASP A 303 15.59 1.01 19.16
CA ASP A 303 15.99 0.17 20.29
C ASP A 303 17.47 0.31 20.65
N ARG A 304 18.36 0.58 19.69
CA ARG A 304 19.79 0.82 19.98
C ARG A 304 20.07 2.17 20.63
N TYR A 305 19.21 3.14 20.38
CA TYR A 305 19.29 4.48 20.97
C TYR A 305 18.35 4.63 22.17
N TRP A 306 17.82 3.52 22.68
CA TRP A 306 16.95 3.53 23.84
C TRP A 306 17.77 3.60 25.13
N HIS A 307 17.48 4.59 25.97
CA HIS A 307 18.18 4.84 27.23
C HIS A 307 17.42 4.30 28.47
N GLY A 308 16.50 3.34 28.29
CA GLY A 308 15.82 2.67 29.40
C GLY A 308 14.54 3.34 29.93
N THR A 309 14.12 4.46 29.34
CA THR A 309 12.88 5.18 29.72
C THR A 309 11.63 4.46 29.19
N VAL A 310 10.73 4.08 30.10
CA VAL A 310 9.42 3.45 29.81
C VAL A 310 8.32 4.26 30.50
N GLU A 311 7.27 4.61 29.77
CA GLU A 311 6.09 5.29 30.32
C GLU A 311 4.83 4.55 29.86
N GLY A 312 3.98 4.13 30.80
CA GLY A 312 2.75 3.38 30.50
C GLY A 312 2.98 2.04 29.77
N GLY A 313 4.13 1.39 29.99
CA GLY A 313 4.51 0.14 29.32
C GLY A 313 5.06 0.30 27.89
N ALA A 314 5.18 1.52 27.38
CA ALA A 314 5.77 1.83 26.07
C ALA A 314 7.16 2.48 26.22
N ARG A 315 8.12 2.04 25.38
CA ARG A 315 9.45 2.66 25.32
C ARG A 315 9.34 4.08 24.75
N ILE A 316 9.94 5.04 25.45
CA ILE A 316 10.07 6.41 24.96
C ILE A 316 11.42 6.56 24.29
N TYR A 317 11.42 7.14 23.08
CA TYR A 317 12.62 7.39 22.30
C TYR A 317 12.86 8.90 22.18
N GLY A 318 14.11 9.30 22.34
CA GLY A 318 14.53 10.69 22.11
C GLY A 318 14.48 11.06 20.62
N PHE A 319 14.50 12.36 20.33
CA PHE A 319 14.50 12.86 18.95
C PHE A 319 15.68 12.34 18.11
N ALA A 320 16.86 12.19 18.72
CA ALA A 320 18.04 11.62 18.05
C ALA A 320 17.82 10.17 17.58
N ALA A 321 17.10 9.36 18.37
CA ALA A 321 16.75 7.98 18.04
C ALA A 321 15.75 7.95 16.86
N TYR A 322 14.73 8.81 16.87
CA TYR A 322 13.81 8.97 15.75
C TYR A 322 14.53 9.44 14.49
N ARG A 323 15.43 10.42 14.60
CA ARG A 323 16.22 10.91 13.47
C ARG A 323 17.08 9.79 12.84
N ALA A 324 17.72 8.96 13.67
CA ALA A 324 18.51 7.82 13.21
C ALA A 324 17.64 6.70 12.60
N GLY A 325 16.46 6.42 13.16
CA GLY A 325 15.54 5.46 12.57
C GLY A 325 15.01 5.95 11.23
N PHE A 326 14.56 7.19 11.18
CA PHE A 326 13.95 7.79 10.00
C PHE A 326 14.94 8.10 8.86
N SER A 327 16.25 8.18 9.13
CA SER A 327 17.25 8.27 8.07
C SER A 327 17.27 7.04 7.16
N LEU A 328 16.84 5.86 7.64
CA LEU A 328 16.65 4.69 6.77
C LEU A 328 15.54 4.91 5.74
N MET A 329 14.48 5.62 6.13
CA MET A 329 13.36 5.96 5.26
C MET A 329 13.82 6.93 4.17
N LEU A 330 14.61 7.95 4.55
CA LEU A 330 15.21 8.89 3.63
C LEU A 330 16.20 8.22 2.67
N ALA A 331 17.04 7.30 3.17
CA ALA A 331 18.02 6.59 2.36
C ALA A 331 17.35 5.76 1.24
N TRP A 332 16.27 5.03 1.56
CA TRP A 332 15.53 4.28 0.53
C TRP A 332 14.83 5.23 -0.43
N LEU A 333 14.24 6.33 0.04
CA LEU A 333 13.59 7.29 -0.85
C LEU A 333 14.58 7.97 -1.81
N VAL A 334 15.79 8.29 -1.36
CA VAL A 334 16.88 8.77 -2.21
C VAL A 334 17.31 7.69 -3.21
N LEU A 335 17.47 6.45 -2.76
CA LEU A 335 17.74 5.32 -3.65
C LEU A 335 16.65 5.19 -4.72
N ALA A 336 15.37 5.34 -4.36
CA ALA A 336 14.25 5.32 -5.31
C ALA A 336 14.38 6.44 -6.35
N MET A 337 14.75 7.66 -5.96
CA MET A 337 14.99 8.75 -6.91
C MET A 337 16.16 8.45 -7.86
N VAL A 338 17.25 7.87 -7.35
CA VAL A 338 18.40 7.46 -8.16
C VAL A 338 18.01 6.36 -9.13
N LEU A 339 17.30 5.32 -8.67
CA LEU A 339 16.81 4.22 -9.50
C LEU A 339 15.84 4.70 -10.59
N LEU A 340 15.06 5.75 -10.31
CA LEU A 340 14.18 6.35 -11.31
C LEU A 340 14.98 6.85 -12.52
N LEU A 341 16.20 7.36 -12.34
CA LEU A 341 17.05 7.82 -13.46
C LEU A 341 17.34 6.69 -14.46
N PHE A 342 17.46 5.46 -13.97
CA PHE A 342 17.72 4.26 -14.78
C PHE A 342 16.46 3.64 -15.40
N THR A 343 15.26 4.15 -15.08
CA THR A 343 14.02 3.68 -15.72
C THR A 343 13.91 4.19 -17.16
N HIS A 344 13.37 3.35 -18.03
CA HIS A 344 13.04 3.72 -19.40
C HIS A 344 11.64 4.32 -19.46
N GLU A 345 11.52 5.55 -19.96
CA GLU A 345 10.25 6.26 -20.12
C GLU A 345 9.38 5.61 -21.21
N THR A 346 8.09 5.43 -20.92
CA THR A 346 7.12 4.79 -21.80
C THR A 346 6.26 5.77 -22.59
N ARG A 347 6.19 7.05 -22.19
CA ARG A 347 5.38 8.12 -22.84
C ARG A 347 3.93 7.70 -23.08
N CYS A 348 3.33 7.00 -22.11
CA CYS A 348 1.97 6.47 -22.21
C CYS A 348 1.74 5.47 -23.36
N ARG A 349 2.80 4.83 -23.87
CA ARG A 349 2.72 3.80 -24.91
C ARG A 349 3.07 2.43 -24.33
N GLN A 350 2.22 1.46 -24.64
CA GLN A 350 2.46 0.08 -24.25
C GLN A 350 3.58 -0.52 -25.11
N THR A 351 4.50 -1.21 -24.45
CA THR A 351 5.54 -2.00 -25.13
C THR A 351 4.84 -3.11 -25.94
N PRO A 352 5.16 -3.27 -27.24
CA PRO A 352 4.48 -4.21 -28.13
C PRO A 352 4.59 -5.68 -27.69
#